data_AF-A0A9E2BYU5-F1
#
_entry.id   AF-A0A9E2BYU5-F1
#
_cell.length_a   1.000
_cell.length_b   1.000
_cell.length_c   1.000
_cell.angle_alpha   90.00
_cell.angle_beta   90.00
_cell.angle_gamma   90.00
#
_symmetry.space_group_name_H-M   'P 1'
#
loop_
_entity.id
_entity.type
_entity.pdbx_description
1 polymer ?
#
loop_
_entity_poly.entity_id
_entity_poly.type
_entity_poly.pdbx_seq_one_letter_code
_entity_poly.pdbx_strand_id
1 'polypeptide(L)'
;LDSGNPKSNILGGTGRTHNWAVSRKIVDQARIPVFLAGGLKAENIAKTIKHVQPAGVDVCSGIRRDNMLAEDLLYTYVGNVHDYYTEKEKKRRRRPKRWRWKKKSQPNKNKNA
;
A
#
# COMPACT_ATOMS: atom_id res chain seq x y z
N LEU A 1 10.06 -2.19 3.81
CA LEU A 1 10.56 -1.05 2.99
C LEU A 1 10.41 0.20 3.82
N ASP A 2 11.47 0.96 4.05
CA ASP A 2 11.41 2.19 4.84
C ASP A 2 11.81 3.40 4.00
N SER A 3 11.16 4.54 4.25
CA SER A 3 11.38 5.79 3.55
C SER A 3 12.41 6.64 4.32
N GLY A 4 13.64 6.62 3.84
CA GLY A 4 14.75 7.42 4.38
C GLY A 4 15.34 8.37 3.34
N ASN A 5 15.95 9.45 3.80
CA ASN A 5 16.75 10.33 2.95
C ASN A 5 18.24 9.95 3.12
N PRO A 6 18.94 9.49 2.08
CA PRO A 6 20.36 9.11 2.18
C PRO A 6 21.29 10.31 2.44
N LYS A 7 20.81 11.56 2.30
CA LYS A 7 21.57 12.79 2.61
C LYS A 7 21.35 13.32 4.03
N SER A 8 20.45 12.71 4.81
CA SER A 8 20.34 12.98 6.24
C SER A 8 20.88 11.78 7.00
N ASN A 9 21.57 12.00 8.12
CA ASN A 9 21.98 10.95 9.07
C ASN A 9 20.79 10.20 9.73
N ILE A 10 19.58 10.36 9.20
CA ILE A 10 18.35 9.76 9.67
C ILE A 10 17.78 8.91 8.52
N LEU A 11 17.91 7.59 8.66
CA LEU A 11 17.17 6.60 7.88
C LEU A 11 15.84 6.37 8.61
N GLY A 12 14.71 6.54 7.92
CA GLY A 12 13.37 6.46 8.53
C GLY A 12 12.96 7.72 9.31
N GLY A 13 11.74 7.77 9.81
CA GLY A 13 11.28 8.83 10.74
C GLY A 13 11.04 10.24 10.16
N THR A 14 11.47 10.54 8.93
CA THR A 14 11.43 11.90 8.34
C THR A 14 10.02 12.43 8.02
N GLY A 15 8.98 11.60 8.08
CA GLY A 15 7.61 11.99 7.73
C GLY A 15 7.39 12.27 6.24
N ARG A 16 8.39 12.04 5.38
CA ARG A 16 8.34 12.28 3.93
C ARG A 16 8.05 10.99 3.16
N THR A 17 7.07 11.08 2.29
CA THR A 17 6.67 10.00 1.38
C THR A 17 7.71 9.83 0.26
N HIS A 18 8.30 8.64 0.14
CA HIS A 18 9.20 8.32 -0.97
C HIS A 18 8.41 8.01 -2.26
N ASN A 19 9.10 7.87 -3.40
CA ASN A 19 8.48 7.49 -4.67
C ASN A 19 7.81 6.10 -4.59
N TRP A 20 6.48 6.07 -4.53
CA TRP A 20 5.69 4.83 -4.41
C TRP A 20 5.84 3.88 -5.60
N ALA A 21 6.21 4.37 -6.78
CA ALA A 21 6.44 3.51 -7.94
C ALA A 21 7.61 2.56 -7.73
N VAL A 22 8.64 2.99 -6.98
CA VAL A 22 9.77 2.12 -6.62
C VAL A 22 9.32 1.03 -5.67
N SER A 23 8.62 1.37 -4.59
CA SER A 23 8.08 0.35 -3.67
C SER A 23 7.12 -0.60 -4.35
N ARG A 24 6.31 -0.10 -5.29
CA ARG A 24 5.42 -0.96 -6.08
C ARG A 24 6.21 -1.99 -6.89
N LYS A 25 7.29 -1.58 -7.58
CA LYS A 25 8.17 -2.52 -8.31
C LYS A 25 8.76 -3.58 -7.37
N ILE A 26 9.16 -3.20 -6.16
CA ILE A 26 9.70 -4.15 -5.19
C ILE A 26 8.62 -5.14 -4.74
N VAL A 27 7.41 -4.66 -4.42
CA VAL A 27 6.28 -5.52 -4.07
C VAL A 27 5.94 -6.50 -5.20
N ASP A 28 5.93 -6.03 -6.45
CA ASP A 28 5.63 -6.88 -7.62
C ASP A 28 6.73 -7.95 -7.87
N GLN A 29 7.98 -7.68 -7.50
CA GLN A 29 9.11 -8.61 -7.66
C GLN A 29 9.33 -9.53 -6.46
N ALA A 30 8.88 -9.12 -5.28
CA ALA A 30 9.05 -9.88 -4.05
C ALA A 30 8.22 -11.17 -4.09
N ARG A 31 8.87 -12.30 -3.78
CA ARG A 31 8.20 -13.61 -3.64
C ARG A 31 7.60 -13.82 -2.25
N ILE A 32 7.79 -12.87 -1.34
CA ILE A 32 7.36 -12.91 0.06
C ILE A 32 6.53 -11.67 0.39
N PRO A 33 5.67 -11.72 1.43
CA PRO A 33 4.92 -10.55 1.90
C PRO A 33 5.83 -9.37 2.25
N VAL A 34 5.54 -8.20 1.68
CA VAL A 34 6.31 -6.97 1.93
C VAL A 34 5.52 -6.03 2.82
N PHE A 35 6.17 -5.56 3.89
CA PHE A 35 5.64 -4.52 4.77
C PHE A 35 6.23 -3.17 4.36
N LEU A 36 5.36 -2.18 4.21
CA LEU A 36 5.73 -0.81 3.83
C LEU A 36 5.72 0.10 5.06
N ALA A 37 6.79 0.85 5.26
CA ALA A 37 6.99 1.80 6.33
C ALA A 37 7.50 3.14 5.77
N GLY A 38 7.63 4.13 6.65
CA GLY A 38 8.23 5.42 6.34
C GLY A 38 7.25 6.43 5.77
N GLY A 39 7.09 7.55 6.48
CA GLY A 39 6.28 8.68 6.03
C GLY A 39 4.77 8.38 5.88
N LEU A 40 4.28 7.27 6.43
CA LEU A 40 2.85 6.93 6.41
C LEU A 40 2.10 7.79 7.42
N LYS A 41 0.97 8.34 7.00
CA LYS A 41 0.08 9.18 7.80
C LYS A 41 -1.38 8.95 7.39
N ALA A 42 -2.32 9.42 8.20
CA ALA A 42 -3.75 9.24 7.92
C ALA A 42 -4.16 9.80 6.55
N GLU A 43 -3.55 10.91 6.10
CA GLU A 43 -3.89 11.60 4.86
C GLU A 43 -3.41 10.86 3.60
N ASN A 44 -2.39 10.01 3.73
CA ASN A 44 -1.77 9.33 2.58
C ASN A 44 -2.00 7.82 2.56
N ILE A 45 -2.33 7.18 3.68
CA ILE A 45 -2.30 5.72 3.80
C ILE A 45 -3.17 4.98 2.77
N ALA A 46 -4.40 5.45 2.55
CA ALA A 46 -5.31 4.82 1.59
C ALA A 46 -4.77 4.90 0.14
N LYS A 47 -4.16 6.03 -0.23
CA LYS A 47 -3.53 6.21 -1.55
C LYS A 47 -2.27 5.34 -1.68
N THR A 48 -1.46 5.29 -0.63
CA THR A 48 -0.25 4.46 -0.57
C THR A 48 -0.60 2.99 -0.75
N ILE A 49 -1.53 2.45 0.05
CA ILE A 49 -1.95 1.05 -0.06
C ILE A 49 -2.49 0.79 -1.46
N LYS A 50 -3.35 1.67 -1.99
CA LYS A 50 -3.88 1.54 -3.36
C LYS A 50 -2.78 1.43 -4.42
N HIS A 51 -1.72 2.23 -4.32
CA HIS A 51 -0.65 2.28 -5.31
C HIS A 51 0.33 1.12 -5.14
N VAL A 52 0.86 0.94 -3.94
CA VAL A 52 1.95 0.00 -3.62
C VAL A 52 1.46 -1.43 -3.43
N GLN A 53 0.21 -1.62 -2.98
CA GLN A 53 -0.38 -2.94 -2.64
C GLN A 53 0.51 -3.81 -1.71
N PRO A 54 1.06 -3.26 -0.61
CA PRO A 54 1.86 -4.05 0.30
C PRO A 54 1.01 -5.09 1.05
N ALA A 55 1.67 -6.10 1.62
CA ALA A 55 1.00 -7.08 2.47
C ALA A 55 0.67 -6.51 3.86
N GLY A 56 1.46 -5.56 4.33
CA GLY A 56 1.27 -4.85 5.60
C GLY A 56 1.84 -3.45 5.57
N VAL A 57 1.48 -2.64 6.56
CA VAL A 57 2.00 -1.28 6.75
C VAL A 57 2.49 -1.09 8.17
N ASP A 58 3.55 -0.31 8.34
CA ASP A 58 4.15 0.04 9.63
C ASP A 58 4.26 1.57 9.76
N VAL A 59 3.78 2.11 10.87
CA VAL A 59 3.66 3.55 11.10
C VAL A 59 4.18 3.92 12.48
N CYS A 60 4.95 5.01 12.53
CA CYS A 60 5.49 5.55 13.77
C CYS A 60 5.19 7.04 13.91
N SER A 61 5.91 7.91 13.19
CA SER A 61 5.77 9.36 13.37
C SER A 61 4.44 9.93 12.85
N GLY A 62 3.76 9.26 11.92
CA GLY A 62 2.50 9.74 11.35
C GLY A 62 1.26 9.64 12.24
N ILE A 63 1.39 9.03 13.42
CA ILE A 63 0.32 8.90 14.43
C ILE A 63 0.73 9.55 15.77
N ARG A 64 1.75 10.42 15.75
CA ARG A 64 2.28 11.06 16.96
C ARG A 64 2.15 12.57 16.89
N ARG A 65 1.95 13.19 18.06
CA ARG A 65 2.03 14.63 18.31
C ARG A 65 2.96 14.83 19.50
N ASP A 66 3.97 15.69 19.35
CA ASP A 66 4.97 15.95 20.39
C ASP A 66 5.61 14.66 20.94
N ASN A 67 5.96 13.74 20.04
CA ASN A 67 6.48 12.39 20.31
C ASN A 67 5.57 11.43 21.09
N MET A 68 4.38 11.87 21.51
CA MET A 68 3.36 11.03 22.12
C MET A 68 2.41 10.46 21.07
N LEU A 69 1.88 9.26 21.33
CA LEU A 69 0.82 8.69 20.50
C LEU A 69 -0.41 9.60 20.58
N ALA A 70 -0.92 10.02 19.41
CA ALA A 70 -2.10 10.84 19.32
C ALA A 70 -3.29 9.96 18.92
N GLU A 71 -4.25 9.82 19.83
CA GLU A 71 -5.37 8.87 19.70
C GLU A 71 -6.27 9.20 18.49
N ASP A 72 -6.52 10.49 18.25
CA ASP A 72 -7.26 10.98 17.08
C ASP A 72 -6.59 10.56 15.75
N LEU A 73 -5.27 10.70 15.67
CA LEU A 73 -4.49 10.31 14.49
C LEU A 73 -4.47 8.79 14.31
N LEU A 74 -4.36 8.04 15.40
CA LEU A 74 -4.40 6.58 15.38
C LEU A 74 -5.74 6.07 14.83
N TYR A 75 -6.86 6.52 15.39
CA TYR A 75 -8.18 6.07 14.93
C TYR A 75 -8.43 6.47 13.49
N THR A 76 -8.07 7.69 13.09
CA THR A 76 -8.22 8.14 11.70
C THR A 76 -7.37 7.28 10.77
N TYR A 77 -6.12 6.98 11.15
CA TYR A 77 -5.23 6.12 10.36
C TYR A 77 -5.79 4.70 10.19
N VAL A 78 -6.16 4.05 11.29
CA VAL A 78 -6.69 2.67 11.27
C VAL A 78 -8.03 2.62 10.54
N GLY A 79 -8.90 3.61 10.74
CA GLY A 79 -10.16 3.78 10.01
C GLY A 79 -9.94 3.86 8.50
N ASN A 80 -9.01 4.71 8.05
CA ASN A 80 -8.69 4.83 6.62
C ASN A 80 -8.15 3.54 6.00
N VAL A 81 -7.38 2.75 6.75
CA VAL A 81 -6.93 1.42 6.32
C VAL A 81 -8.12 0.46 6.23
N HIS A 82 -8.94 0.39 7.28
CA HIS A 82 -10.10 -0.49 7.35
C HIS A 82 -11.09 -0.21 6.21
N ASP A 83 -11.48 1.06 6.04
CA ASP A 83 -12.42 1.49 5.01
C ASP A 83 -11.93 1.15 3.61
N TYR A 84 -10.64 1.35 3.34
CA TYR A 84 -10.05 0.97 2.06
C TYR A 84 -10.27 -0.52 1.74
N TYR A 85 -9.99 -1.42 2.69
CA TYR A 85 -10.15 -2.86 2.48
C TYR A 85 -11.62 -3.29 2.44
N THR A 86 -12.47 -2.69 3.28
CA THR A 86 -13.92 -2.91 3.27
C THR A 86 -14.54 -2.53 1.92
N GLU A 87 -14.20 -1.36 1.38
CA GLU A 87 -14.69 -0.90 0.08
C GLU A 87 -14.10 -1.72 -1.08
N LYS A 88 -12.85 -2.16 -0.99
CA LYS A 88 -12.23 -3.06 -1.96
C LYS A 88 -12.97 -4.40 -2.04
N GLU A 89 -13.38 -4.95 -0.90
CA GLU A 89 -14.11 -6.23 -0.84
C GLU A 89 -15.56 -6.07 -1.33
N LYS A 90 -16.28 -5.01 -0.93
CA LYS A 90 -17.61 -4.70 -1.48
C LYS A 90 -17.57 -4.60 -3.01
N LYS A 91 -16.59 -3.90 -3.57
CA LYS A 91 -16.41 -3.79 -5.03
C LYS A 91 -16.15 -5.15 -5.69
N ARG A 92 -15.37 -6.03 -5.06
CA ARG A 92 -15.17 -7.41 -5.55
C ARG A 92 -16.48 -8.19 -5.59
N ARG A 93 -17.29 -8.12 -4.52
CA ARG A 93 -18.57 -8.84 -4.41
C ARG A 93 -19.63 -8.35 -5.41
N ARG A 94 -19.64 -7.05 -5.74
CA ARG A 94 -20.58 -6.45 -6.71
C ARG A 94 -20.26 -6.76 -8.18
N ARG A 95 -19.10 -7.34 -8.52
CA ARG A 95 -18.78 -7.66 -9.93
C ARG A 95 -19.67 -8.82 -10.42
N PRO A 96 -20.43 -8.64 -11.52
CA PRO A 96 -21.33 -9.68 -12.03
C PRO A 96 -20.57 -10.97 -12.34
N LYS A 97 -21.14 -12.14 -11.96
CA LYS A 97 -20.54 -13.47 -12.17
C LYS A 97 -20.14 -13.75 -13.63
N ARG A 98 -20.78 -13.06 -14.58
CA ARG A 98 -20.57 -13.16 -16.04
C ARG A 98 -19.19 -12.69 -16.52
N TRP A 99 -18.47 -11.86 -15.75
CA TRP A 99 -17.12 -11.39 -16.09
C TRP A 99 -15.98 -12.31 -15.60
N ARG A 100 -16.30 -13.35 -14.82
CA ARG A 100 -15.32 -14.25 -14.20
C ARG A 100 -14.71 -15.26 -15.19
N TRP A 101 -15.31 -15.43 -16.38
CA TRP A 101 -14.92 -16.42 -17.39
C TRP A 101 -14.09 -15.84 -18.55
N LYS A 102 -14.12 -14.53 -18.82
CA LYS A 102 -13.41 -13.93 -19.98
C LYS A 102 -11.90 -13.74 -19.79
N LYS A 103 -11.31 -14.09 -18.64
CA LYS A 103 -9.85 -13.97 -18.40
C LYS A 103 -9.06 -15.28 -18.49
N LYS A 104 -9.67 -16.41 -18.90
CA LYS A 104 -8.98 -17.71 -19.04
C LYS A 104 -8.97 -18.30 -20.45
N SER A 105 -9.24 -17.51 -21.49
CA SER A 105 -9.22 -18.01 -22.86
C SER A 105 -8.69 -16.97 -23.85
N GLN A 106 -7.37 -16.77 -23.84
CA GLN A 106 -6.63 -16.60 -25.08
C GLN A 106 -5.46 -17.58 -25.06
N PRO A 107 -5.54 -18.71 -25.79
CA PRO A 107 -4.35 -19.49 -26.09
C PRO A 107 -3.41 -18.62 -26.94
N ASN A 108 -2.15 -18.57 -26.53
CA ASN A 108 -1.05 -17.96 -27.27
C ASN A 108 -0.95 -18.66 -28.64
N LYS A 109 -1.53 -18.04 -29.69
CA LYS A 109 -1.27 -18.43 -31.07
C LYS A 109 0.04 -17.76 -31.49
N ASN A 110 1.15 -18.41 -31.15
CA ASN A 110 2.36 -18.26 -31.95
C ASN A 110 2.97 -19.65 -32.18
N LYS A 111 2.51 -20.27 -33.27
CA LYS A 111 3.19 -21.37 -33.94
C LYS A 111 3.41 -20.90 -35.39
N ASN A 112 4.69 -20.83 -35.75
CA ASN A 112 5.28 -20.90 -37.09
C ASN A 112 5.21 -19.65 -37.99
N ALA A 113 6.35 -18.96 -38.08
CA ALA A 113 7.07 -18.71 -39.33
C ALA A 113 8.58 -18.75 -39.03
#